data_AF-A0A7C3LLB9-F1
#
_entry.id   AF-A0A7C3LLB9-F1
#
_cell.length_a   1.000
_cell.length_b   1.000
_cell.length_c   1.000
_cell.angle_alpha   90.00
_cell.angle_beta   90.00
_cell.angle_gamma   90.00
#
_symmetry.space_group_name_H-M   'P 1'
#
loop_
_entity.id
_entity.type
_entity.pdbx_description
1 polymer ?
#
loop_
_entity_poly.entity_id
_entity_poly.type
_entity_poly.pdbx_seq_one_letter_code
_entity_poly.pdbx_strand_id
1 'polypeptide(L)' 'DPLTNQPAETDLLTVTVIAPNVIHAEAGAKAAFILGSRAGMDWIEAHPDFAALFILDDGEMVYSKKMDEYL' A
#
# COMPACT_ATOMS: atom_id res chain seq x y z
N ASP A 1 2.58 -13.66 3.96
CA ASP A 1 1.98 -13.15 5.20
C ASP A 1 2.71 -13.77 6.41
N PRO A 2 3.33 -12.95 7.28
CA PRO A 2 4.05 -13.43 8.46
C PRO A 2 3.17 -14.10 9.52
N LEU A 3 1.86 -13.82 9.56
CA LEU A 3 0.95 -14.43 10.55
C LEU A 3 0.65 -15.89 10.22
N THR A 4 0.56 -16.21 8.94
CA THR A 4 0.17 -17.53 8.42
C THR A 4 1.34 -18.33 7.86
N ASN A 5 2.47 -17.67 7.60
CA ASN A 5 3.65 -18.25 6.95
C ASN A 5 3.36 -18.80 5.54
N GLN A 6 2.30 -18.30 4.90
CA GLN A 6 1.91 -18.58 3.52
C GLN A 6 2.07 -17.32 2.66
N PRO A 7 1.99 -17.38 1.31
CA PRO A 7 1.77 -16.18 0.51
C PRO A 7 0.58 -15.36 1.05
N ALA A 8 0.65 -14.03 0.96
CA ALA A 8 -0.47 -13.20 1.41
C ALA A 8 -1.67 -13.39 0.47
N GLU A 9 -2.85 -13.66 1.05
CA GLU A 9 -4.11 -13.56 0.33
C GLU A 9 -4.58 -12.11 0.39
N THR A 10 -4.73 -11.46 -0.77
CA THR A 10 -5.01 -10.03 -0.87
C THR A 10 -5.80 -9.74 -2.15
N ASP A 11 -6.58 -8.66 -2.12
CA ASP A 11 -7.35 -8.12 -3.24
C ASP A 11 -6.54 -7.12 -4.10
N LEU A 12 -5.24 -6.99 -3.81
CA LEU A 12 -4.34 -6.07 -4.49
C LEU A 12 -3.50 -6.79 -5.55
N LEU A 13 -3.43 -6.22 -6.75
CA LEU A 13 -2.46 -6.60 -7.78
C LEU A 13 -1.13 -5.87 -7.63
N THR A 14 -1.17 -4.59 -7.26
CA THR A 14 0.01 -3.75 -7.16
C THR A 14 -0.18 -2.68 -6.11
N VAL A 15 0.89 -2.41 -5.37
CA VAL A 15 0.98 -1.29 -4.44
C VAL A 15 2.21 -0.47 -4.79
N THR A 16 2.02 0.82 -5.04
CA THR A 16 3.09 1.80 -5.20
C THR A 16 3.06 2.74 -4.00
N VAL A 17 4.21 2.94 -3.35
CA VAL A 17 4.34 3.84 -2.20
C VAL A 17 5.41 4.88 -2.47
N ILE A 18 5.07 6.14 -2.17
CA ILE A 18 6.00 7.26 -2.09
C ILE A 18 6.27 7.52 -0.61
N ALA A 19 7.55 7.67 -0.26
CA ALA A 19 8.00 7.91 1.12
C ALA A 19 9.32 8.71 1.09
N PRO A 20 9.79 9.25 2.23
CA PRO A 20 11.01 10.08 2.29
C PRO A 20 12.30 9.37 1.84
N ASN A 21 12.32 8.03 1.84
CA ASN A 21 13.45 7.24 1.39
C ASN A 21 13.00 5.86 0.87
N VAL A 22 13.90 5.20 0.13
CA VAL A 22 13.64 3.91 -0.52
C VAL A 22 13.34 2.78 0.47
N ILE A 23 13.96 2.80 1.66
CA ILE A 23 13.75 1.75 2.66
C ILE A 23 12.31 1.80 3.17
N HIS A 24 11.81 3.00 3.45
CA HIS A 24 10.42 3.21 3.88
C HIS A 24 9.42 2.88 2.78
N ALA A 25 9.69 3.29 1.53
CA ALA A 25 8.81 2.99 0.40
C ALA A 25 8.69 1.47 0.17
N GLU A 26 9.82 0.77 0.20
CA GLU A 26 9.89 -0.68 -0.03
C GLU A 26 9.18 -1.48 1.07
N ALA A 27 9.44 -1.12 2.34
CA ALA A 27 8.79 -1.75 3.48
C ALA A 27 7.29 -1.44 3.52
N GLY A 28 6.91 -0.18 3.27
CA GLY A 28 5.52 0.27 3.26
C GLY A 28 4.70 -0.41 2.18
N ALA A 29 5.24 -0.57 0.97
CA ALA A 29 4.53 -1.24 -0.13
C ALA A 29 4.22 -2.71 0.22
N LYS A 30 5.19 -3.43 0.79
CA LYS A 30 4.99 -4.82 1.24
C LYS A 30 4.03 -4.94 2.41
N ALA A 31 4.17 -4.06 3.42
CA ALA A 31 3.27 -4.06 4.58
C ALA A 31 1.82 -3.84 4.15
N ALA A 32 1.56 -2.80 3.34
CA ALA A 32 0.23 -2.50 2.81
C ALA A 32 -0.32 -3.64 1.95
N PHE A 33 0.49 -4.24 1.05
CA PHE A 33 0.07 -5.36 0.21
C PHE A 33 -0.38 -6.58 1.04
N ILE A 34 0.37 -6.92 2.10
CA ILE A 34 0.05 -8.02 3.01
C ILE A 34 -1.23 -7.74 3.80
N LEU A 35 -1.50 -6.48 4.14
CA LEU A 35 -2.69 -6.06 4.89
C LEU A 35 -3.98 -6.04 4.03
N GLY A 36 -3.86 -5.99 2.70
CA GLY A 36 -5.00 -5.84 1.78
C GLY A 36 -5.45 -4.39 1.62
N SER A 37 -6.35 -4.13 0.67
CA SER A 37 -6.71 -2.76 0.24
C SER A 37 -7.17 -1.87 1.39
N ARG A 38 -8.12 -2.34 2.21
CA ARG A 38 -8.71 -1.53 3.29
C ARG A 38 -7.72 -1.26 4.42
N ALA A 39 -7.19 -2.30 5.06
CA ALA A 39 -6.29 -2.14 6.20
C ALA A 39 -4.92 -1.58 5.77
N GLY A 40 -4.47 -1.89 4.55
CA GLY A 40 -3.28 -1.30 3.97
C GLY A 40 -3.43 0.19 3.73
N MET A 41 -4.58 0.65 3.22
CA MET A 41 -4.82 2.10 3.01
C MET A 41 -4.93 2.84 4.35
N ASP A 42 -5.64 2.28 5.33
CA ASP A 42 -5.70 2.84 6.69
C ASP A 42 -4.29 2.96 7.31
N TRP A 43 -3.43 1.97 7.07
CA TRP A 43 -2.04 1.99 7.53
C TRP A 43 -1.20 3.06 6.82
N ILE A 44 -1.35 3.21 5.49
CA ILE A 44 -0.68 4.29 4.73
C ILE A 44 -1.11 5.66 5.24
N GLU A 45 -2.41 5.89 5.41
CA GLU A 45 -2.98 7.15 5.88
C GLU A 45 -2.52 7.52 7.30
N ALA A 46 -2.21 6.52 8.13
CA ALA A 46 -1.65 6.73 9.46
C ALA A 46 -0.17 7.19 9.45
N HIS A 47 0.53 7.12 8.32
CA HIS A 47 1.92 7.57 8.15
C HIS A 47 1.94 8.88 7.35
N PRO A 48 2.09 10.04 8.01
CA PRO A 48 1.91 11.34 7.36
C PRO A 48 2.87 11.60 6.19
N ASP A 49 4.03 10.96 6.15
CA ASP A 49 5.01 11.18 5.07
C ASP A 49 4.83 10.23 3.89
N PHE A 50 3.79 9.38 3.91
CA PHE A 50 3.57 8.36 2.89
C PHE A 50 2.41 8.78 1.96
N ALA A 51 2.55 8.42 0.69
CA ALA A 51 1.48 8.42 -0.28
C ALA A 51 1.44 7.07 -1.02
N ALA A 52 0.29 6.66 -1.53
CA ALA A 52 0.18 5.38 -2.23
C ALA A 52 -0.85 5.37 -3.35
N LEU A 53 -0.59 4.51 -4.34
CA LEU A 53 -1.54 4.05 -5.35
C LEU A 53 -1.68 2.53 -5.23
N PHE A 54 -2.90 2.07 -5.03
CA PHE A 54 -3.28 0.66 -5.02
C PHE A 54 -4.01 0.33 -6.32
N ILE A 55 -3.66 -0.80 -6.93
CA ILE A 55 -4.41 -1.38 -8.06
C ILE A 55 -5.01 -2.68 -7.56
N LEU A 56 -6.34 -2.77 -7.54
CA LEU A 56 -7.10 -3.93 -7.08
C LEU A 56 -7.20 -5.00 -8.19
N ASP A 57 -7.61 -6.21 -7.84
CA ASP A 57 -7.77 -7.36 -8.73
C ASP A 57 -8.85 -7.18 -9.83
N ASP A 58 -9.80 -6.28 -9.61
CA ASP A 58 -10.77 -5.83 -10.60
C ASP A 58 -10.28 -4.67 -11.49
N GLY A 59 -9.07 -4.17 -11.24
CA GLY A 59 -8.45 -3.06 -11.95
C GLY A 59 -8.81 -1.67 -11.41
N GLU A 60 -9.58 -1.57 -10.32
CA GLU A 60 -9.83 -0.29 -9.64
C GLU A 60 -8.52 0.31 -9.11
N MET A 61 -8.38 1.63 -9.27
CA MET A 61 -7.26 2.40 -8.73
C MET A 61 -7.72 3.18 -7.51
N VAL A 62 -7.08 2.93 -6.36
CA VAL A 62 -7.37 3.63 -5.10
C VAL A 62 -6.15 4.42 -4.67
N TYR A 63 -6.35 5.70 -4.40
CA TYR A 63 -5.31 6.65 -4.06
C TYR A 63 -5.39 7.00 -2.58
N SER A 64 -4.23 7.11 -1.92
CA SER A 64 -4.16 7.76 -0.62
C SER A 64 -4.35 9.28 -0.80
N LYS A 65 -4.76 9.98 0.26
CA LYS A 65 -5.06 11.43 0.20
C LYS A 65 -3.87 12.27 -0.27
N LYS A 66 -2.66 11.85 0.04
CA LYS A 66 -1.41 12.54 -0.34
C LYS A 66 -0.94 12.22 -1.75
N MET A 67 -1.50 11.20 -2.39
CA MET A 67 -1.07 10.81 -3.74
C MET A 67 -1.39 11.89 -4.78
N ASP A 68 -2.42 12.71 -4.52
CA ASP A 68 -2.77 13.88 -5.36
C ASP A 68 -1.63 14.90 -5.51
N GLU A 69 -0.68 14.94 -4.57
CA GLU A 69 0.50 15.83 -4.66
C GLU A 69 1.51 15.36 -5.74
N TYR A 70 1.34 14.16 -6.28
CA TYR A 70 2.27 13.49 -7.20
C TYR A 70 1.65 13.13 -8.56
N LEU A 71 0.40 13.55 -8.82
CA LEU A 71 -0.32 13.37 -10.10
C LEU A 71 -0.28 14.65 -10.94
#